data_AF-A0A1G1D8B6-F1
#
_entry.id   AF-A0A1G1D8B6-F1
#
_cell.length_a   1.000
_cell.length_b   1.000
_cell.length_c   1.000
_cell.angle_alpha   90.00
_cell.angle_beta   90.00
_cell.angle_gamma   90.00
#
_symmetry.space_group_name_H-M   'P 1'
#
loop_
_entity.id
_entity.type
_entity.pdbx_description
1 polymer ?
#
loop_
_entity_poly.entity_id
_entity_poly.type
_entity_poly.pdbx_seq_one_letter_code
_entity_poly.pdbx_strand_id
1 'polypeptide(L)'
;MSEIKFEKALKRLEEIVEKLEKGDLDLDKSLEIFEEGIKMSRICSQKLKEAEKKIELLTKDETGKLKAEPFEPSPETEEPSEK
;
A
#
# COMPACT_ATOMS: atom_id res chain seq x y z
N MET A 1 19.03 -10.87 -7.90
CA MET A 1 18.56 -9.47 -7.76
C MET A 1 17.95 -9.35 -6.38
N SER A 2 18.43 -8.42 -5.56
CA SER A 2 17.95 -8.24 -4.18
C SER A 2 16.52 -7.70 -4.21
N GLU A 3 15.53 -8.53 -3.89
CA GLU A 3 14.14 -8.08 -3.72
C GLU A 3 14.05 -7.09 -2.56
N ILE A 4 13.47 -5.93 -2.83
CA ILE A 4 13.17 -4.93 -1.80
C ILE A 4 11.99 -5.47 -0.98
N LYS A 5 12.16 -5.52 0.35
CA LYS A 5 11.09 -5.89 1.29
C LYS A 5 10.01 -4.82 1.30
N PHE A 6 8.74 -5.22 1.50
CA PHE A 6 7.60 -4.30 1.60
C PHE A 6 7.87 -3.14 2.56
N GLU A 7 8.27 -3.42 3.80
CA GLU A 7 8.57 -2.40 4.81
C GLU A 7 9.63 -1.38 4.36
N LYS A 8 10.62 -1.84 3.60
CA LYS A 8 11.67 -0.94 3.08
C LYS A 8 11.15 -0.07 1.94
N ALA A 9 10.33 -0.63 1.05
CA ALA A 9 9.72 0.12 -0.04
C ALA A 9 8.72 1.15 0.51
N LEU A 10 7.92 0.78 1.50
CA LEU A 10 6.95 1.66 2.15
C LEU A 10 7.67 2.82 2.86
N LYS A 11 8.66 2.52 3.71
CA LYS A 11 9.43 3.56 4.39
C LYS A 11 10.08 4.53 3.40
N ARG A 12 10.64 4.00 2.31
CA ARG A 12 11.25 4.85 1.27
C ARG A 12 10.22 5.73 0.57
N LEU A 13 9.02 5.20 0.30
CA LEU A 13 7.92 5.98 -0.28
C LEU A 13 7.48 7.11 0.65
N GLU A 14 7.37 6.87 1.96
CA GLU A 14 7.04 7.89 2.96
C GLU A 14 8.09 9.01 2.98
N GLU A 15 9.39 8.67 2.99
CA GLU A 15 10.48 9.65 2.92
C GLU A 15 10.43 10.48 1.63
N ILE A 16 9.98 9.89 0.52
CA ILE A 16 9.83 10.57 -0.77
C ILE A 16 8.66 11.56 -0.70
N VAL A 17 7.50 11.12 -0.18
CA VAL A 17 6.33 11.99 -0.02
C VAL A 17 6.69 13.18 0.87
N GLU A 18 7.34 12.95 2.01
CA GLU A 18 7.75 14.02 2.93
C GLU A 18 8.66 15.06 2.25
N LYS A 19 9.59 14.61 1.40
CA LYS A 19 10.50 15.50 0.66
C LYS A 19 9.79 16.30 -0.43
N LEU A 20 8.82 15.70 -1.12
CA LEU A 20 8.02 16.39 -2.13
C LEU A 20 7.09 17.42 -1.48
N GLU A 21 6.50 17.11 -0.32
CA GLU A 21 5.63 18.01 0.43
C GLU A 21 6.38 19.23 1.01
N LYS A 22 7.64 19.06 1.40
CA LYS A 22 8.48 20.18 1.87
C LYS A 22 8.71 21.24 0.78
N GLY A 23 8.75 20.84 -0.49
CA GLY A 23 8.90 21.78 -1.61
C GLY A 23 10.29 22.44 -1.73
N ASP A 24 11.30 21.95 -1.00
CA ASP A 24 12.66 22.49 -1.00
C ASP A 24 13.53 22.00 -2.18
N LEU A 25 12.95 21.21 -3.08
CA LEU A 25 13.65 20.59 -4.20
C LEU A 25 13.51 21.43 -5.49
N ASP A 26 14.58 21.50 -6.27
CA ASP A 26 14.50 22.01 -7.64
C ASP A 26 13.67 21.06 -8.53
N LEU A 27 13.26 21.54 -9.71
CA LEU A 27 12.37 20.81 -10.61
C LEU A 27 12.97 19.46 -11.02
N ASP A 28 14.25 19.45 -11.39
CA ASP A 28 14.94 18.24 -11.87
C ASP A 28 15.00 17.17 -10.77
N LYS A 29 15.39 17.55 -9.54
CA LYS A 29 15.36 16.61 -8.41
C LYS A 29 13.93 16.18 -8.12
N SER A 30 12.96 17.09 -8.10
CA SER A 30 11.56 16.75 -7.84
C SER A 30 11.06 15.66 -8.78
N LEU A 31 11.43 15.71 -10.07
CA LEU A 31 11.12 14.68 -11.05
C LEU A 31 11.81 13.34 -10.75
N GLU A 32 13.11 13.36 -10.41
CA GLU A 32 13.85 12.14 -10.07
C GLU A 32 13.25 11.39 -8.87
N ILE A 33 12.97 12.11 -7.77
CA ILE A 33 12.39 11.50 -6.57
C ILE A 33 10.94 11.09 -6.81
N PHE A 34 10.19 11.82 -7.63
CA PHE A 34 8.84 11.40 -8.03
C PHE A 34 8.86 10.07 -8.78
N GLU A 35 9.76 9.90 -9.76
CA GLU A 35 9.94 8.62 -10.45
C GLU A 35 10.32 7.48 -9.48
N GLU A 36 11.20 7.76 -8.51
CA GLU A 36 11.53 6.82 -7.46
C GLU A 36 10.29 6.44 -6.64
N GLY A 37 9.45 7.42 -6.28
CA GLY A 37 8.20 7.21 -5.55
C GLY A 37 7.24 6.30 -6.31
N ILE A 38 7.07 6.52 -7.62
CA ILE A 38 6.26 5.65 -8.48
C ILE A 38 6.79 4.21 -8.48
N LYS A 39 8.12 4.02 -8.54
CA LYS A 39 8.74 2.68 -8.45
C LYS A 39 8.45 2.03 -7.11
N MET A 40 8.59 2.75 -5.99
CA MET A 40 8.31 2.21 -4.66
C MET A 40 6.82 1.83 -4.49
N SER A 41 5.90 2.69 -4.94
CA SER A 41 4.46 2.43 -4.91
C SER A 41 4.07 1.17 -5.70
N ARG A 42 4.68 0.96 -6.87
CA ARG A 42 4.49 -0.27 -7.66
C ARG A 42 4.99 -1.50 -6.93
N ILE A 43 6.15 -1.43 -6.28
CA ILE A 43 6.70 -2.55 -5.49
C ILE A 43 5.77 -2.89 -4.32
N CYS A 44 5.31 -1.89 -3.56
CA CYS A 44 4.35 -2.09 -2.47
C CYS A 44 3.08 -2.78 -2.97
N SER A 45 2.51 -2.26 -4.07
CA SER A 45 1.30 -2.83 -4.70
C SER A 45 1.50 -4.28 -5.14
N GLN A 46 2.66 -4.60 -5.73
CA GLN A 46 2.98 -5.98 -6.15
C GLN A 46 3.09 -6.92 -4.95
N LYS A 47 3.77 -6.50 -3.87
CA LYS A 47 3.91 -7.31 -2.66
C LYS A 47 2.58 -7.57 -1.95
N LEU A 48 1.69 -6.57 -1.91
CA LEU A 48 0.34 -6.74 -1.38
C LEU A 48 -0.47 -7.73 -2.22
N LYS A 49 -0.42 -7.63 -3.55
CA LYS A 49 -1.10 -8.59 -4.45
C LYS A 49 -0.57 -10.02 -4.30
N GLU A 50 0.74 -10.18 -4.13
CA GLU A 50 1.35 -11.50 -3.85
C GLU A 50 0.84 -12.08 -2.53
N ALA A 51 0.75 -11.26 -1.49
CA ALA A 51 0.24 -11.67 -0.18
C ALA A 51 -1.26 -12.04 -0.24
N GLU A 52 -2.08 -11.21 -0.87
CA GLU A 52 -3.52 -11.45 -1.08
C GLU A 52 -3.76 -12.79 -1.79
N LYS A 53 -3.06 -13.03 -2.91
CA LYS A 53 -3.15 -14.29 -3.65
C LYS A 53 -2.75 -15.49 -2.80
N LYS A 54 -1.74 -15.35 -1.94
CA LYS A 54 -1.30 -16.42 -1.04
C LYS A 54 -2.38 -16.71 0.01
N ILE A 55 -3.02 -15.69 0.57
CA ILE A 55 -4.13 -15.84 1.51
C ILE A 55 -5.31 -16.55 0.83
N GLU A 56 -5.66 -16.14 -0.40
CA GLU A 56 -6.73 -16.73 -1.19
C GLU A 56 -6.49 -18.23 -1.46
N LEU A 57 -5.24 -18.63 -1.74
CA LEU A 57 -4.89 -20.04 -1.89
C LEU A 57 -5.00 -20.80 -0.57
N LEU A 58 -4.46 -20.27 0.53
CA LEU A 58 -4.50 -20.94 1.85
C LEU A 58 -5.94 -21.09 2.39
N THR A 59 -6.81 -20.13 2.12
CA THR A 59 -8.23 -20.21 2.51
C THR A 59 -9.06 -21.15 1.64
N LYS A 60 -8.54 -21.59 0.48
CA LYS A 60 -9.21 -22.56 -0.40
C LYS A 60 -9.02 -24.03 0.03
N ASP A 61 -8.04 -24.34 0.89
CA ASP A 61 -7.52 -25.72 1.02
C ASP A 61 -8.05 -26.58 2.19
N GLU A 62 -9.03 -26.14 3.01
CA GLU A 62 -9.58 -27.01 4.08
C GLU A 62 -11.07 -27.39 3.94
N THR A 63 -11.85 -26.79 3.03
CA THR A 63 -13.27 -27.17 2.84
C THR A 63 -13.76 -27.13 1.39
N GLY A 64 -12.91 -26.79 0.41
CA GLY A 64 -13.28 -26.75 -1.01
C GLY A 64 -14.42 -25.76 -1.34
N LYS A 65 -14.79 -24.87 -0.41
CA LYS A 65 -15.81 -23.84 -0.63
C LYS A 65 -15.25 -22.46 -0.28
N LEU A 66 -15.15 -21.62 -1.31
CA LEU A 66 -14.96 -20.18 -1.18
C LEU A 66 -16.12 -19.58 -0.38
N LYS A 67 -15.88 -19.17 0.86
CA LYS A 67 -16.67 -18.11 1.49
C LYS A 67 -15.92 -16.80 1.31
N ALA A 68 -16.16 -16.15 0.17
CA ALA A 68 -15.92 -14.72 0.06
C ALA A 68 -17.10 -14.04 0.75
N GLU A 69 -16.98 -13.80 2.06
CA GLU A 69 -17.86 -12.84 2.72
C GLU A 69 -17.41 -11.46 2.25
N PRO A 70 -18.31 -10.61 1.70
CA PRO A 70 -17.97 -9.23 1.38
C PRO A 70 -17.37 -8.57 2.62
N PHE A 71 -16.20 -7.96 2.47
CA PHE A 71 -15.71 -7.03 3.48
C PHE A 71 -16.62 -5.80 3.42
N GLU A 72 -17.63 -5.76 4.28
CA GLU A 72 -18.38 -4.54 4.55
C GLU A 72 -17.48 -3.68 5.45
N PRO A 73 -16.90 -2.58 4.96
CA PRO A 73 -16.34 -1.60 5.87
C PRO A 73 -17.48 -1.18 6.79
N SER A 74 -17.33 -1.42 8.09
CA SER A 74 -18.27 -0.90 9.08
C SER A 74 -18.40 0.60 8.81
N PRO A 75 -19.62 1.13 8.63
CA PRO A 75 -19.78 2.56 8.48
C PRO A 75 -19.11 3.23 9.67
N GLU A 76 -18.36 4.26 9.35
CA GLU A 76 -17.75 5.19 10.28
C GLU A 76 -18.67 5.42 11.47
N THR A 77 -18.10 5.35 12.67
CA THR A 77 -18.74 5.85 13.89
C THR A 77 -19.21 7.27 13.58
N GLU A 78 -20.50 7.44 13.30
CA GLU A 78 -21.17 8.73 13.37
C GLU A 78 -20.95 9.21 14.80
N GLU A 79 -20.06 10.19 14.98
CA GLU A 79 -20.04 10.97 16.21
C GLU A 79 -21.45 11.52 16.41
N PRO A 80 -22.10 11.26 17.56
CA PRO A 80 -23.40 11.84 17.82
C PRO A 80 -23.25 13.35 17.81
N SER A 81 -23.97 13.99 16.89
CA SER A 81 -24.39 15.37 17.00
C SER A 81 -25.00 15.59 18.39
N GLU A 82 -24.19 16.12 19.32
CA GLU A 82 -24.67 16.77 20.53
C GLU A 82 -24.94 18.25 20.22
N LYS A 83 -26.20 18.48 19.86
CA LYS A 83 -27.08 19.61 20.22
C LYS A 83 -26.47 20.99 20.47
#